data_AF-A0AAW2HCJ0-F1
#
_entry.id   AF-A0AAW2HCJ0-F1
#
_cell.length_a   1.000
_cell.length_b   1.000
_cell.length_c   1.000
_cell.angle_alpha   90.00
_cell.angle_beta   90.00
_cell.angle_gamma   90.00
#
_symmetry.space_group_name_H-M   'P 1'
#
loop_
_entity.id
_entity.type
_entity.pdbx_description
1 polymer ?
#
loop_
_entity_poly.entity_id
_entity_poly.type
_entity_poly.pdbx_seq_one_letter_code
_entity_poly.pdbx_strand_id
1 'polypeptide(L)'
;MAERLMFNDSCSPKFKHFSRKRQTKLMVHGFGDAAKDSIMFPLMKDAFLASGDYNVIAVDWAKLAAAPWYHVAARNTAMAAEKTAAMIDYQVENSGARIEDFHLIGFSLGAHVVGIAGQNVKSGRIQKITGLDPAQVLYQSVPNSMRLDRGDAELVEIIHTSGGYLAFIEEIGHRDFFPNGGFWPQPGCVLDFVAVCSHQRAYYYLAEAIKHGRGFGSTLCTDYNSYKAGMCSNNQMIPIWNDYNNR
;
A
#
# COMPACT_ATOMS: atom_id res chain seq x y z
N MET A 1 3.77 -13.18 18.00
CA MET A 1 3.90 -12.26 19.15
C MET A 1 3.96 -10.84 18.58
N ALA A 2 3.24 -9.88 19.17
CA ALA A 2 3.21 -8.49 18.71
C ALA A 2 4.01 -7.60 19.67
N GLU A 3 4.72 -6.61 19.13
CA GLU A 3 5.44 -5.60 19.91
C GLU A 3 5.11 -4.20 19.35
N ARG A 4 5.04 -3.19 20.22
CA ARG A 4 4.83 -1.79 19.82
C ARG A 4 6.06 -0.98 20.24
N LEU A 5 6.65 -0.28 19.27
CA LEU A 5 7.78 0.62 19.49
C LEU A 5 7.37 2.03 19.09
N MET A 6 7.68 3.01 19.94
CA MET A 6 7.54 4.43 19.62
C MET A 6 8.85 4.90 19.01
N PHE A 7 8.80 5.53 17.83
CA PHE A 7 9.99 6.12 17.24
C PHE A 7 10.40 7.37 18.02
N ASN A 8 11.65 7.39 18.48
CA ASN A 8 12.35 8.60 18.88
C ASN A 8 12.99 9.25 17.63
N ASP A 9 13.73 10.35 17.80
CA ASP A 9 14.33 11.08 16.68
C ASP A 9 15.28 10.24 15.82
N SER A 10 15.85 9.14 16.37
CA SER A 10 16.84 8.30 15.69
C SER A 10 16.25 7.23 14.76
N CYS A 11 14.93 6.97 14.80
CA CYS A 11 14.26 5.97 13.95
C CYS A 11 14.95 4.59 13.93
N SER A 12 15.48 4.16 15.07
CA SER A 12 16.31 2.96 15.22
C SER A 12 15.62 1.85 16.02
N PRO A 13 14.43 1.37 15.62
CA PRO A 13 13.69 0.38 16.40
C PRO A 13 14.41 -0.97 16.39
N LYS A 14 14.65 -1.55 17.57
CA LYS A 14 15.10 -2.94 17.67
C LYS A 14 13.89 -3.83 17.92
N PHE A 15 13.42 -4.48 16.87
CA PHE A 15 12.31 -5.43 16.94
C PHE A 15 12.81 -6.77 17.48
N LYS A 16 12.32 -7.18 18.65
CA LYS A 16 12.72 -8.43 19.32
C LYS A 16 12.41 -9.67 18.48
N HIS A 17 11.35 -9.60 17.68
CA HIS A 17 10.84 -10.75 16.92
C HIS A 17 11.15 -10.69 15.43
N PHE A 18 11.88 -9.67 14.99
CA PHE A 18 12.27 -9.53 13.59
C PHE A 18 13.28 -10.60 13.20
N SER A 19 13.07 -11.20 12.03
CA SER A 19 13.99 -12.18 11.45
C SER A 19 14.42 -11.75 10.06
N ARG A 20 15.73 -11.60 9.85
CA ARG A 20 16.32 -11.30 8.54
C ARG A 20 16.05 -12.34 7.45
N LYS A 21 15.59 -13.53 7.84
CA LYS A 21 15.28 -14.65 6.92
C LYS A 21 13.85 -14.58 6.37
N ARG A 22 13.01 -13.67 6.89
CA ARG A 22 11.62 -13.51 6.47
C ARG A 22 11.49 -12.28 5.60
N GLN A 23 10.62 -12.36 4.60
CA GLN A 23 10.15 -11.15 3.93
C GLN A 23 9.44 -10.23 4.94
N THR A 24 9.54 -8.92 4.70
CA THR A 24 8.97 -7.89 5.56
C THR A 24 7.84 -7.19 4.83
N LYS A 25 6.62 -7.30 5.36
CA LYS A 25 5.43 -6.59 4.90
C LYS A 25 5.23 -5.37 5.79
N LEU A 26 5.58 -4.19 5.28
CA LEU A 26 5.44 -2.93 5.99
C LEU A 26 4.18 -2.21 5.50
N MET A 27 3.27 -1.89 6.42
CA MET A 27 1.97 -1.32 6.11
C MET A 27 1.84 0.09 6.67
N VAL A 28 1.27 1.01 5.89
CA VAL A 28 1.03 2.40 6.28
C VAL A 28 -0.43 2.78 6.03
N HIS A 29 -1.10 3.26 7.08
CA HIS A 29 -2.50 3.69 7.02
C HIS A 29 -2.68 5.07 6.38
N GLY A 30 -3.93 5.50 6.20
CA GLY A 30 -4.30 6.76 5.55
C GLY A 30 -4.65 7.91 6.50
N PHE A 31 -5.28 8.95 5.92
CA PHE A 31 -5.81 10.12 6.62
C PHE A 31 -6.84 9.73 7.69
N GLY A 32 -6.74 10.34 8.87
CA GLY A 32 -7.70 10.16 9.97
C GLY A 32 -7.64 8.79 10.67
N ASP A 33 -6.83 7.85 10.18
CA ASP A 33 -6.68 6.52 10.77
C ASP A 33 -5.57 6.51 11.85
N ALA A 34 -5.62 5.52 12.73
CA ALA A 34 -4.64 5.30 13.79
C ALA A 34 -4.54 3.80 14.12
N ALA A 35 -3.35 3.31 14.46
CA ALA A 35 -3.16 1.87 14.67
C ALA A 35 -4.09 1.24 15.72
N LYS A 36 -4.55 2.01 16.70
CA LYS A 36 -5.50 1.55 17.74
C LYS A 36 -6.92 1.29 17.22
N ASP A 37 -7.35 2.02 16.20
CA ASP A 37 -8.72 2.03 15.69
C ASP A 37 -8.79 1.54 14.22
N SER A 38 -7.64 1.24 13.61
CA SER A 38 -7.52 0.84 12.21
C SER A 38 -8.07 -0.55 11.96
N ILE A 39 -8.90 -0.68 10.92
CA ILE A 39 -9.37 -1.98 10.41
C ILE A 39 -8.31 -2.60 9.48
N MET A 40 -7.57 -1.77 8.74
CA MET A 40 -6.61 -2.23 7.73
C MET A 40 -5.51 -3.10 8.36
N PHE A 41 -4.88 -2.64 9.44
CA PHE A 41 -3.74 -3.34 10.04
C PHE A 41 -4.06 -4.75 10.54
N PRO A 42 -5.08 -4.99 11.40
CA PRO A 42 -5.39 -6.34 11.84
C PRO A 42 -5.81 -7.24 10.67
N LEU A 43 -6.64 -6.73 9.75
CA LEU A 43 -7.12 -7.48 8.59
C LEU A 43 -5.96 -7.95 7.70
N MET A 44 -5.07 -7.03 7.31
CA MET A 44 -3.95 -7.32 6.42
C MET A 44 -2.88 -8.16 7.13
N LYS A 45 -2.61 -7.91 8.41
CA LYS A 45 -1.71 -8.75 9.23
C LYS A 45 -2.20 -10.19 9.25
N ASP A 46 -3.49 -10.41 9.53
CA ASP A 46 -4.05 -11.76 9.60
C ASP A 46 -4.03 -12.44 8.24
N ALA A 47 -4.28 -11.71 7.15
CA ALA A 47 -4.15 -12.24 5.80
C ALA A 47 -2.71 -12.70 5.51
N PHE A 48 -1.70 -11.86 5.77
CA PHE A 48 -0.29 -12.23 5.56
C PHE A 48 0.13 -13.41 6.42
N LEU A 49 -0.18 -13.39 7.72
CA LEU A 49 0.23 -14.47 8.63
C LEU A 49 -0.53 -15.79 8.36
N ALA A 50 -1.68 -15.74 7.69
CA ALA A 50 -2.36 -16.93 7.19
C ALA A 50 -1.72 -17.49 5.92
N SER A 51 -1.04 -16.66 5.11
CA SER A 51 -0.42 -17.10 3.85
C SER A 51 1.06 -17.48 3.98
N GLY A 52 1.76 -17.03 5.03
CA GLY A 52 3.18 -17.34 5.22
C GLY A 52 3.80 -16.76 6.50
N ASP A 53 5.07 -17.09 6.72
CA ASP A 53 5.85 -16.60 7.87
C ASP A 53 6.59 -15.31 7.51
N TYR A 54 5.98 -14.17 7.85
CA TYR A 54 6.48 -12.83 7.51
C TYR A 54 6.84 -12.01 8.76
N ASN A 55 7.76 -11.05 8.60
CA ASN A 55 7.76 -9.88 9.48
C ASN A 55 6.62 -8.97 9.02
N VAL A 56 5.68 -8.63 9.89
CA VAL A 56 4.60 -7.68 9.58
C VAL A 56 4.78 -6.44 10.45
N ILE A 57 5.01 -5.29 9.82
CA ILE A 57 5.27 -4.01 10.50
C ILE A 57 4.17 -3.03 10.13
N ALA A 58 3.54 -2.42 11.14
CA ALA A 58 2.56 -1.36 10.94
C ALA A 58 3.17 -0.01 11.33
N VAL A 59 3.15 0.95 10.41
CA VAL A 59 3.61 2.33 10.65
C VAL A 59 2.43 3.18 11.08
N ASP A 60 2.39 3.49 12.38
CA ASP A 60 1.39 4.36 13.00
C ASP A 60 1.87 5.81 12.96
N TRP A 61 1.30 6.60 12.04
CA TRP A 61 1.61 8.03 11.87
C TRP A 61 0.39 8.92 12.18
N ALA A 62 -0.54 8.41 13.00
CA ALA A 62 -1.81 9.05 13.36
C ALA A 62 -1.69 10.53 13.77
N LYS A 63 -0.64 10.90 14.53
CA LYS A 63 -0.42 12.30 14.93
C LYS A 63 -0.20 13.24 13.74
N LEU A 64 0.43 12.74 12.69
CA LEU A 64 0.71 13.47 11.47
C LEU A 64 -0.44 13.39 10.47
N ALA A 65 -1.21 12.31 10.49
CA ALA A 65 -2.35 12.04 9.62
C ALA A 65 -3.71 12.53 10.17
N ALA A 66 -3.72 13.23 11.30
CA ALA A 66 -4.93 13.51 12.07
C ALA A 66 -5.97 14.34 11.30
N ALA A 67 -7.24 13.92 11.39
CA ALA A 67 -8.39 14.71 10.97
C ALA A 67 -8.65 15.88 11.94
N PRO A 68 -9.26 17.00 11.49
CA PRO A 68 -9.86 17.24 10.17
C PRO A 68 -8.90 17.87 9.13
N TRP A 69 -7.64 18.12 9.48
CA TRP A 69 -6.74 18.95 8.67
C TRP A 69 -6.05 18.18 7.54
N TYR A 70 -6.81 17.83 6.50
CA TYR A 70 -6.32 17.02 5.35
C TYR A 70 -5.07 17.61 4.66
N HIS A 71 -5.05 18.92 4.42
CA HIS A 71 -3.90 19.57 3.77
C HIS A 71 -2.61 19.47 4.60
N VAL A 72 -2.73 19.49 5.93
CA VAL A 72 -1.59 19.27 6.83
C VAL A 72 -1.15 17.82 6.76
N ALA A 73 -2.09 16.87 6.81
CA ALA A 73 -1.79 15.44 6.70
C ALA A 73 -1.10 15.09 5.38
N ALA A 74 -1.58 15.63 4.25
CA ALA A 74 -0.97 15.45 2.93
C ALA A 74 0.47 15.99 2.90
N ARG A 75 0.73 17.19 3.44
CA ARG A 75 2.11 17.72 3.54
C ARG A 75 2.99 16.84 4.45
N ASN A 76 2.41 16.31 5.51
CA ASN A 76 3.15 15.50 6.48
C ASN A 76 3.53 14.10 5.95
N THR A 77 3.04 13.66 4.79
CA THR A 77 3.46 12.37 4.21
C THR A 77 4.96 12.31 3.97
N ALA A 78 5.59 13.43 3.57
CA ALA A 78 7.04 13.50 3.40
C ALA A 78 7.80 13.23 4.71
N MET A 79 7.32 13.78 5.83
CA MET A 79 7.93 13.52 7.15
C MET A 79 7.75 12.06 7.59
N ALA A 80 6.56 11.50 7.40
CA ALA A 80 6.31 10.09 7.70
C ALA A 80 7.16 9.16 6.82
N ALA A 81 7.36 9.53 5.55
CA ALA A 81 8.16 8.78 4.58
C ALA A 81 9.64 8.79 4.94
N GLU A 82 10.20 9.94 5.31
CA GLU A 82 11.59 10.07 5.77
C GLU A 82 11.86 9.14 6.96
N LYS A 83 10.97 9.15 7.96
CA LYS A 83 11.08 8.32 9.16
C LYS A 83 10.89 6.82 8.85
N THR A 84 10.03 6.51 7.88
CA THR A 84 9.81 5.13 7.39
C THR A 84 11.05 4.61 6.66
N ALA A 85 11.64 5.41 5.77
CA ALA A 85 12.87 5.05 5.05
C ALA A 85 14.05 4.85 6.02
N ALA A 86 14.24 5.78 6.97
CA ALA A 86 15.29 5.65 7.99
C ALA A 86 15.14 4.37 8.83
N MET A 87 13.90 3.97 9.14
CA MET A 87 13.63 2.71 9.83
C MET A 87 14.00 1.49 8.98
N ILE A 88 13.64 1.50 7.69
CA ILE A 88 14.01 0.42 6.76
C ILE A 88 15.54 0.30 6.66
N ASP A 89 16.23 1.43 6.47
CA ASP A 89 17.70 1.47 6.40
C ASP A 89 18.32 0.91 7.68
N TYR A 90 17.86 1.36 8.84
CA TYR A 90 18.31 0.85 10.13
C TYR A 90 18.14 -0.67 10.23
N GLN A 91 16.99 -1.19 9.79
CA GLN A 91 16.71 -2.61 9.82
C GLN A 91 17.62 -3.42 8.91
N VAL A 92 17.88 -2.94 7.69
CA VAL A 92 18.83 -3.59 6.76
C VAL A 92 20.23 -3.61 7.37
N GLU A 93 20.72 -2.46 7.83
CA GLU A 93 22.07 -2.29 8.38
C GLU A 93 22.32 -3.14 9.64
N ASN A 94 21.35 -3.21 10.56
CA ASN A 94 21.56 -3.79 11.90
C ASN A 94 21.11 -5.24 12.03
N SER A 95 20.28 -5.74 11.11
CA SER A 95 19.84 -7.14 11.11
C SER A 95 20.46 -7.98 10.00
N GLY A 96 21.02 -7.35 8.96
CA GLY A 96 21.47 -8.02 7.75
C GLY A 96 20.31 -8.61 6.93
N ALA A 97 19.10 -8.03 7.05
CA ALA A 97 18.00 -8.25 6.13
C ALA A 97 18.34 -7.64 4.78
N ARG A 98 17.84 -8.24 3.70
CA ARG A 98 18.08 -7.71 2.36
C ARG A 98 16.99 -6.70 2.01
N ILE A 99 17.34 -5.63 1.30
CA ILE A 99 16.35 -4.61 0.92
C ILE A 99 15.28 -5.19 -0.02
N GLU A 100 15.63 -6.21 -0.79
CA GLU A 100 14.74 -6.88 -1.73
C GLU A 100 13.67 -7.74 -1.02
N ASP A 101 13.83 -7.99 0.28
CA ASP A 101 12.85 -8.70 1.09
C ASP A 101 11.74 -7.78 1.63
N PHE A 102 11.82 -6.46 1.40
CA PHE A 102 10.80 -5.49 1.82
C PHE A 102 9.70 -5.30 0.77
N HIS A 103 8.46 -5.41 1.24
CA HIS A 103 7.24 -5.00 0.55
C HIS A 103 6.60 -3.87 1.34
N LEU A 104 6.49 -2.68 0.74
CA LEU A 104 5.77 -1.57 1.35
C LEU A 104 4.34 -1.50 0.82
N ILE A 105 3.35 -1.42 1.71
CA ILE A 105 1.93 -1.35 1.38
C ILE A 105 1.37 -0.08 2.02
N GLY A 106 0.78 0.80 1.21
CA GLY A 106 0.25 2.07 1.70
C GLY A 106 -1.18 2.30 1.25
N PHE A 107 -2.06 2.71 2.16
CA PHE A 107 -3.46 3.03 1.87
C PHE A 107 -3.70 4.54 1.86
N SER A 108 -4.45 5.05 0.89
CA SER A 108 -4.83 6.48 0.83
C SER A 108 -3.58 7.37 0.82
N LEU A 109 -3.47 8.35 1.74
CA LEU A 109 -2.22 9.11 1.95
C LEU A 109 -1.01 8.24 2.28
N GLY A 110 -1.21 7.09 2.92
CA GLY A 110 -0.16 6.11 3.21
C GLY A 110 0.48 5.53 1.96
N ALA A 111 -0.23 5.51 0.82
CA ALA A 111 0.34 5.11 -0.48
C ALA A 111 1.47 6.06 -0.90
N HIS A 112 1.31 7.36 -0.66
CA HIS A 112 2.36 8.34 -0.93
C HIS A 112 3.48 8.27 0.11
N VAL A 113 3.18 7.92 1.37
CA VAL A 113 4.22 7.67 2.38
C VAL A 113 5.15 6.55 1.93
N VAL A 114 4.61 5.42 1.44
CA VAL A 114 5.45 4.29 0.99
C VAL A 114 6.18 4.58 -0.32
N GLY A 115 5.58 5.33 -1.24
CA GLY A 115 6.24 5.77 -2.49
C GLY A 115 7.46 6.64 -2.20
N ILE A 116 7.26 7.72 -1.44
CA ILE A 116 8.33 8.64 -1.04
C ILE A 116 9.37 7.91 -0.17
N ALA A 117 8.95 6.96 0.69
CA ALA A 117 9.89 6.16 1.47
C ALA A 117 10.78 5.30 0.56
N GLY A 118 10.22 4.70 -0.50
CA GLY A 118 10.98 3.93 -1.50
C GLY A 118 12.05 4.76 -2.21
N GLN A 119 11.77 6.05 -2.46
CA GLN A 119 12.76 7.00 -3.01
C GLN A 119 13.85 7.37 -2.00
N ASN A 120 13.51 7.44 -0.71
CA ASN A 120 14.39 7.93 0.35
C ASN A 120 15.32 6.87 0.95
N VAL A 121 15.00 5.58 0.79
CA VAL A 121 15.83 4.46 1.28
C VAL A 121 17.21 4.50 0.63
N LYS A 122 18.25 4.33 1.45
CA LYS A 122 19.66 4.37 1.00
C LYS A 122 20.28 2.99 0.87
N SER A 123 19.71 1.99 1.54
CA SER A 123 20.24 0.62 1.58
C SER A 123 20.05 -0.18 0.28
N GLY A 124 19.46 0.44 -0.74
CA GLY A 124 19.23 -0.13 -2.06
C GLY A 124 17.80 0.12 -2.52
N ARG A 125 17.33 -0.70 -3.46
CA ARG A 125 16.03 -0.50 -4.11
C ARG A 125 14.96 -1.42 -3.52
N ILE A 126 13.82 -0.85 -3.16
CA ILE A 126 12.67 -1.61 -2.67
C ILE A 126 12.17 -2.54 -3.76
N GLN A 127 11.91 -3.81 -3.41
CA GLN A 127 11.46 -4.81 -4.37
C GLN A 127 10.01 -4.61 -4.81
N LYS A 128 9.13 -4.24 -3.86
CA LYS A 128 7.71 -4.09 -4.17
C LYS A 128 7.04 -3.01 -3.35
N ILE A 129 6.27 -2.17 -4.01
CA ILE A 129 5.30 -1.27 -3.39
C ILE A 129 3.89 -1.66 -3.87
N THR A 130 2.94 -1.68 -2.95
CA THR A 130 1.51 -1.77 -3.27
C THR A 130 0.76 -0.55 -2.76
N GLY A 131 0.23 0.25 -3.69
CA GLY A 131 -0.64 1.38 -3.40
C GLY A 131 -2.10 0.93 -3.34
N LEU A 132 -2.73 1.09 -2.19
CA LEU A 132 -4.13 0.79 -1.97
C LEU A 132 -4.93 2.08 -2.07
N ASP A 133 -5.60 2.25 -3.21
CA ASP A 133 -6.40 3.41 -3.59
C ASP A 133 -5.72 4.75 -3.25
N PRO A 134 -4.58 5.07 -3.91
CA PRO A 134 -3.76 6.24 -3.56
C PRO A 134 -4.56 7.55 -3.70
N ALA A 135 -4.52 8.40 -2.68
CA ALA A 135 -5.35 9.60 -2.62
C ALA A 135 -4.96 10.63 -3.70
N GLN A 136 -5.90 11.11 -4.51
CA GLN A 136 -5.58 12.09 -5.57
C GLN A 136 -5.61 13.54 -5.08
N VAL A 137 -6.43 13.84 -4.06
CA VAL A 137 -6.66 15.21 -3.59
C VAL A 137 -5.35 15.76 -3.03
N LEU A 138 -4.88 16.86 -3.62
CA LEU A 138 -3.56 17.51 -3.40
C LEU A 138 -2.33 16.79 -3.98
N TYR A 139 -2.49 15.72 -4.76
CA TYR A 139 -1.37 15.00 -5.39
C TYR A 139 -1.39 15.00 -6.92
N GLN A 140 -2.52 15.29 -7.59
CA GLN A 140 -2.60 15.25 -9.05
C GLN A 140 -1.59 16.16 -9.76
N SER A 141 -1.33 17.34 -9.19
CA SER A 141 -0.45 18.35 -9.78
C SER A 141 0.94 18.41 -9.15
N VAL A 142 1.27 17.48 -8.24
CA VAL A 142 2.61 17.45 -7.64
C VAL A 142 3.56 16.60 -8.47
N PRO A 143 4.85 16.98 -8.56
CA PRO A 143 5.90 16.15 -9.15
C PRO A 143 5.91 14.71 -8.61
N ASN A 144 6.32 13.77 -9.46
CA ASN A 144 6.44 12.35 -9.09
C ASN A 144 7.32 12.12 -7.85
N SER A 145 8.32 12.99 -7.62
CA SER A 145 9.17 12.94 -6.42
C SER A 145 8.45 13.25 -5.09
N MET A 146 7.20 13.73 -5.14
CA MET A 146 6.40 14.08 -3.97
C MET A 146 5.14 13.22 -3.82
N ARG A 147 5.03 12.14 -4.60
CA ARG A 147 3.89 11.22 -4.57
C ARG A 147 4.33 9.80 -4.90
N LEU A 148 3.38 8.87 -4.89
CA LEU A 148 3.61 7.52 -5.37
C LEU A 148 3.71 7.54 -6.90
N ASP A 149 4.74 6.89 -7.42
CA ASP A 149 5.02 6.72 -8.84
C ASP A 149 5.64 5.34 -9.13
N ARG A 150 5.53 4.88 -10.39
CA ARG A 150 6.16 3.64 -10.84
C ARG A 150 7.66 3.58 -10.57
N GLY A 151 8.36 4.71 -10.56
CA GLY A 151 9.80 4.77 -10.29
C GLY A 151 10.24 4.37 -8.88
N ASP A 152 9.31 4.28 -7.91
CA ASP A 152 9.62 4.19 -6.48
C ASP A 152 10.10 2.81 -6.00
N ALA A 153 9.93 1.76 -6.81
CA ALA A 153 10.37 0.40 -6.52
C ALA A 153 10.61 -0.41 -7.80
N GLU A 154 11.19 -1.61 -7.68
CA GLU A 154 11.30 -2.57 -8.80
C GLU A 154 9.92 -2.93 -9.39
N LEU A 155 8.91 -3.06 -8.52
CA LEU A 155 7.54 -3.28 -8.92
C LEU A 155 6.61 -2.41 -8.06
N VAL A 156 5.71 -1.70 -8.72
CA VAL A 156 4.69 -0.86 -8.09
C VAL A 156 3.35 -1.33 -8.61
N GLU A 157 2.52 -1.85 -7.73
CA GLU A 157 1.18 -2.32 -8.05
C GLU A 157 0.13 -1.45 -7.36
N ILE A 158 -0.90 -1.02 -8.07
CA ILE A 158 -1.94 -0.15 -7.54
C ILE A 158 -3.28 -0.84 -7.59
N ILE A 159 -4.11 -0.68 -6.56
CA ILE A 159 -5.50 -1.14 -6.56
C ILE A 159 -6.39 0.09 -6.46
N HIS A 160 -7.14 0.39 -7.51
CA HIS A 160 -8.07 1.51 -7.57
C HIS A 160 -9.47 1.04 -7.21
N THR A 161 -10.13 1.72 -6.28
CA THR A 161 -11.49 1.41 -5.84
C THR A 161 -12.36 2.64 -5.66
N SER A 162 -11.77 3.85 -5.59
CA SER A 162 -12.52 5.12 -5.61
C SER A 162 -11.90 6.14 -6.58
N GLY A 163 -11.36 5.64 -7.69
CA GLY A 163 -10.71 6.43 -8.72
C GLY A 163 -11.60 7.56 -9.26
N GLY A 164 -11.02 8.73 -9.47
CA GLY A 164 -11.71 9.91 -9.99
C GLY A 164 -12.52 10.67 -8.94
N TYR A 165 -12.55 10.20 -7.68
CA TYR A 165 -13.16 10.93 -6.55
C TYR A 165 -12.18 11.13 -5.39
N LEU A 166 -11.95 10.13 -4.51
CA LEU A 166 -10.94 10.25 -3.44
C LEU A 166 -9.55 9.84 -3.92
N ALA A 167 -9.46 8.90 -4.85
CA ALA A 167 -8.21 8.32 -5.31
C ALA A 167 -7.93 8.58 -6.80
N PHE A 168 -6.69 8.34 -7.21
CA PHE A 168 -6.28 8.41 -8.62
C PHE A 168 -7.10 7.42 -9.45
N ILE A 169 -7.42 7.78 -10.69
CA ILE A 169 -7.90 6.82 -11.72
C ILE A 169 -6.81 6.55 -12.76
N GLU A 170 -5.87 7.47 -12.88
CA GLU A 170 -4.71 7.36 -13.75
C GLU A 170 -3.81 6.22 -13.29
N GLU A 171 -3.22 5.53 -14.27
CA GLU A 171 -2.24 4.48 -14.03
C GLU A 171 -0.93 5.12 -13.51
N ILE A 172 -0.65 4.91 -12.22
CA ILE A 172 0.55 5.46 -11.57
C ILE A 172 1.54 4.36 -11.15
N GLY A 173 1.19 3.09 -11.36
CA GLY A 173 2.06 1.94 -11.12
C GLY A 173 2.72 1.39 -12.38
N HIS A 174 3.37 0.24 -12.19
CA HIS A 174 3.73 -0.69 -13.26
C HIS A 174 2.54 -1.57 -13.66
N ARG A 175 1.65 -1.85 -12.69
CA ARG A 175 0.41 -2.59 -12.87
C ARG A 175 -0.66 -1.93 -12.03
N ASP A 176 -1.77 -1.60 -12.66
CA ASP A 176 -2.85 -0.89 -12.02
C ASP A 176 -4.11 -1.76 -12.17
N PHE A 177 -4.68 -2.15 -11.03
CA PHE A 177 -5.82 -3.04 -10.93
C PHE A 177 -7.09 -2.24 -10.67
N PHE A 178 -8.10 -2.46 -11.50
CA PHE A 178 -9.36 -1.71 -11.49
C PHE A 178 -10.55 -2.64 -11.18
N PRO A 179 -10.65 -3.22 -9.97
CA PRO A 179 -11.79 -4.02 -9.58
C PRO A 179 -13.09 -3.24 -9.79
N ASN A 180 -14.04 -3.86 -10.50
CA ASN A 180 -15.32 -3.24 -10.87
C ASN A 180 -15.16 -1.91 -11.64
N GLY A 181 -14.08 -1.77 -12.41
CA GLY A 181 -13.74 -0.56 -13.16
C GLY A 181 -12.92 0.46 -12.35
N GLY A 182 -12.69 0.21 -11.06
CA GLY A 182 -11.84 1.03 -10.20
C GLY A 182 -12.43 2.37 -9.75
N PHE A 183 -13.66 2.68 -10.19
CA PHE A 183 -14.40 3.86 -9.78
C PHE A 183 -15.24 3.61 -8.52
N TRP A 184 -15.62 4.71 -7.87
CA TRP A 184 -16.70 4.75 -6.91
C TRP A 184 -18.08 4.83 -7.63
N PRO A 185 -19.15 4.18 -7.13
CA PRO A 185 -19.19 3.28 -5.97
C PRO A 185 -18.83 1.83 -6.31
N GLN A 186 -18.17 1.16 -5.36
CA GLN A 186 -17.89 -0.26 -5.41
C GLN A 186 -19.12 -1.10 -5.02
N PRO A 187 -19.28 -2.32 -5.55
CA PRO A 187 -20.35 -3.23 -5.13
C PRO A 187 -20.43 -3.42 -3.61
N GLY A 188 -21.64 -3.34 -3.06
CA GLY A 188 -21.91 -3.43 -1.63
C GLY A 188 -21.67 -2.15 -0.82
N CYS A 189 -21.14 -1.09 -1.42
CA CYS A 189 -21.04 0.23 -0.79
C CYS A 189 -22.32 1.04 -1.04
N VAL A 190 -23.33 0.79 -0.20
CA VAL A 190 -24.65 1.44 -0.28
C VAL A 190 -24.61 2.82 0.38
N LEU A 191 -25.18 3.84 -0.27
CA LEU A 191 -25.20 5.25 0.20
C LEU A 191 -23.81 5.86 0.46
N ASP A 192 -22.82 5.45 -0.32
CA ASP A 192 -21.42 5.85 -0.15
C ASP A 192 -21.11 7.26 -0.72
N PHE A 193 -21.90 8.29 -0.41
CA PHE A 193 -21.83 9.61 -1.09
C PHE A 193 -20.46 10.32 -1.09
N VAL A 194 -19.56 9.93 -0.17
CA VAL A 194 -18.20 10.48 -0.03
C VAL A 194 -17.12 9.43 -0.29
N ALA A 195 -17.48 8.32 -0.92
CA ALA A 195 -16.62 7.22 -1.36
C ALA A 195 -15.78 6.51 -0.28
N VAL A 196 -16.06 6.71 1.01
CA VAL A 196 -15.26 6.12 2.10
C VAL A 196 -15.32 4.59 2.07
N CYS A 197 -16.50 4.00 1.84
CA CYS A 197 -16.61 2.54 1.76
C CYS A 197 -15.83 2.01 0.56
N SER A 198 -15.99 2.64 -0.60
CA SER A 198 -15.29 2.25 -1.83
C SER A 198 -13.79 2.44 -1.70
N HIS A 199 -13.34 3.49 -1.03
CA HIS A 199 -11.93 3.73 -0.75
C HIS A 199 -11.33 2.59 0.07
N GLN A 200 -12.03 2.17 1.12
CA GLN A 200 -11.61 1.06 1.98
C GLN A 200 -11.59 -0.31 1.27
N ARG A 201 -12.35 -0.50 0.19
CA ARG A 201 -12.38 -1.79 -0.55
C ARG A 201 -11.02 -2.24 -1.03
N ALA A 202 -10.08 -1.33 -1.33
CA ALA A 202 -8.76 -1.71 -1.81
C ALA A 202 -8.02 -2.65 -0.84
N TYR A 203 -8.00 -2.35 0.46
CA TYR A 203 -7.35 -3.23 1.44
C TYR A 203 -8.17 -4.50 1.73
N TYR A 204 -9.50 -4.47 1.59
CA TYR A 204 -10.32 -5.68 1.71
C TYR A 204 -10.05 -6.67 0.57
N TYR A 205 -10.05 -6.19 -0.68
CA TYR A 205 -9.75 -7.01 -1.84
C TYR A 205 -8.34 -7.60 -1.77
N LEU A 206 -7.35 -6.80 -1.37
CA LEU A 206 -5.99 -7.32 -1.21
C LEU A 206 -5.90 -8.37 -0.10
N ALA A 207 -6.51 -8.13 1.07
CA ALA A 207 -6.50 -9.09 2.18
C ALA A 207 -7.14 -10.43 1.78
N GLU A 208 -8.27 -10.38 1.08
CA GLU A 208 -8.97 -11.57 0.60
C GLU A 208 -8.14 -12.33 -0.45
N ALA A 209 -7.52 -11.60 -1.39
CA ALA A 209 -6.64 -12.18 -2.40
C ALA A 209 -5.41 -12.87 -1.78
N ILE A 210 -4.81 -12.28 -0.75
CA ILE A 210 -3.69 -12.89 0.00
C ILE A 210 -4.15 -14.18 0.68
N LYS A 211 -5.29 -14.14 1.37
CA LYS A 211 -5.75 -15.25 2.21
C LYS A 211 -6.26 -16.45 1.40
N HIS A 212 -6.93 -16.21 0.28
CA HIS A 212 -7.60 -17.26 -0.48
C HIS A 212 -6.94 -17.59 -1.83
N GLY A 213 -6.08 -16.70 -2.37
CA GLY A 213 -5.32 -16.92 -3.60
C GLY A 213 -6.15 -17.17 -4.86
N ARG A 214 -7.49 -17.15 -4.77
CA ARG A 214 -8.46 -17.47 -5.82
C ARG A 214 -9.51 -16.37 -5.86
N GLY A 215 -10.11 -16.14 -7.03
CA GLY A 215 -11.21 -15.17 -7.21
C GLY A 215 -10.78 -13.76 -7.61
N PHE A 216 -9.48 -13.44 -7.60
CA PHE A 216 -8.95 -12.12 -7.96
C PHE A 216 -8.02 -12.16 -9.19
N GLY A 217 -8.36 -13.03 -10.15
CA GLY A 217 -7.72 -13.05 -11.46
C GLY A 217 -8.06 -11.77 -12.24
N SER A 218 -7.03 -11.05 -12.65
CA SER A 218 -7.14 -9.75 -13.32
C SER A 218 -6.63 -9.87 -14.75
N THR A 219 -7.49 -9.55 -15.71
CA THR A 219 -7.18 -9.65 -17.13
C THR A 219 -6.65 -8.32 -17.65
N LEU A 220 -5.47 -8.34 -18.28
CA LEU A 220 -4.93 -7.15 -18.95
C LEU A 220 -5.89 -6.71 -20.06
N CYS A 221 -6.29 -5.44 -20.06
CA CYS A 221 -7.24 -4.89 -21.03
C CYS A 221 -6.99 -3.40 -21.25
N THR A 222 -7.43 -2.86 -22.38
CA THR A 222 -7.25 -1.43 -22.72
C THR A 222 -8.08 -0.51 -21.83
N ASP A 223 -9.27 -0.96 -21.44
CA ASP A 223 -10.20 -0.22 -20.60
C ASP A 223 -11.30 -1.15 -20.07
N TYR A 224 -12.07 -0.67 -19.10
CA TYR A 224 -13.10 -1.46 -18.44
C TYR A 224 -14.33 -1.78 -19.33
N ASN A 225 -14.64 -0.97 -20.33
CA ASN A 225 -15.76 -1.24 -21.23
C ASN A 225 -15.40 -2.37 -22.21
N SER A 226 -14.18 -2.37 -22.72
CA SER A 226 -13.61 -3.46 -23.53
C SER A 226 -13.56 -4.77 -22.75
N TYR A 227 -13.20 -4.71 -21.46
CA TYR A 227 -13.25 -5.87 -20.55
C TYR A 227 -14.69 -6.43 -20.43
N LYS A 228 -15.68 -5.57 -20.14
CA LYS A 228 -17.09 -5.98 -20.04
C LYS A 228 -17.65 -6.52 -21.35
N ALA A 229 -17.16 -6.05 -22.49
CA ALA A 229 -17.55 -6.54 -23.80
C ALA A 229 -16.87 -7.87 -24.19
N GLY A 230 -16.02 -8.43 -23.33
CA GLY A 230 -15.32 -9.71 -23.58
C GLY A 230 -14.15 -9.62 -24.56
N MET A 231 -13.74 -8.40 -24.95
CA MET A 231 -12.69 -8.20 -25.97
C MET A 231 -11.31 -8.63 -25.51
N CYS A 232 -11.10 -8.76 -24.20
CA CYS A 232 -9.84 -9.13 -23.59
C CYS A 232 -9.81 -10.56 -23.03
N SER A 233 -10.79 -11.42 -23.37
CA SER A 233 -10.97 -12.74 -22.74
C SER A 233 -9.77 -13.69 -22.91
N ASN A 234 -8.97 -13.51 -23.95
CA ASN A 234 -7.77 -14.31 -24.23
C ASN A 234 -6.47 -13.65 -23.76
N ASN A 235 -6.54 -12.47 -23.12
CA ASN A 235 -5.37 -11.75 -22.66
C ASN A 235 -4.78 -12.40 -21.40
N GLN A 236 -3.54 -12.02 -21.10
CA GLN A 236 -2.86 -12.48 -19.89
C GLN A 236 -3.69 -12.16 -18.64
N MET A 237 -3.90 -13.19 -17.82
CA MET A 237 -4.51 -13.06 -16.51
C MET A 237 -3.41 -13.16 -15.45
N ILE A 238 -3.37 -12.19 -14.54
CA ILE A 238 -2.49 -12.20 -13.37
C ILE A 238 -3.32 -12.01 -12.10
N PRO A 239 -2.97 -12.64 -10.97
CA PRO A 239 -3.67 -12.36 -9.73
C PRO A 239 -3.31 -10.96 -9.21
N ILE A 240 -4.23 -10.31 -8.49
CA ILE A 240 -3.97 -9.02 -7.81
C ILE A 240 -2.88 -9.15 -6.71
N TRP A 241 -2.67 -10.36 -6.22
CA TRP A 241 -1.61 -10.70 -5.27
C TRP A 241 -0.84 -11.92 -5.76
N ASN A 242 0.49 -11.81 -5.74
CA ASN A 242 1.39 -12.94 -5.84
C ASN A 242 2.58 -12.71 -4.90
N ASP A 243 3.00 -13.75 -4.18
CA ASP A 243 4.24 -13.68 -3.41
C ASP A 243 5.43 -13.82 -4.38
N TYR A 244 6.11 -12.70 -4.61
CA TYR A 244 7.11 -12.55 -5.66
C TYR A 244 8.42 -13.30 -5.37
N ASN A 245 8.66 -13.81 -4.14
CA ASN A 245 9.86 -14.58 -3.79
C ASN A 245 9.61 -16.07 -3.52
N ASN A 246 8.42 -16.63 -3.78
CA ASN A 246 8.26 -18.09 -3.83
C ASN A 246 8.82 -18.63 -5.17
N ARG A 247 10.14 -18.54 -5.32
CA ARG A 247 10.94 -19.35 -6.25
C ARG A 247 11.46 -20.59 -5.53
#